data_AF-A0AAV3QQC8-F1
#
_entry.id   AF-A0AAV3QQC8-F1
#
_cell.length_a   1.000
_cell.length_b   1.000
_cell.length_c   1.000
_cell.angle_alpha   90.00
_cell.angle_beta   90.00
_cell.angle_gamma   90.00
#
_symmetry.space_group_name_H-M   'P 1'
#
loop_
_entity.id
_entity.type
_entity.pdbx_description
1 polymer ?
#
loop_
_entity_poly.entity_id
_entity_poly.type
_entity_poly.pdbx_seq_one_letter_code
_entity_poly.pdbx_strand_id
1 'polypeptide(L)' 'MSPPVLAAPIQGKQLILHVAAHEQLVGALLAQENEEGKENALYYLSKRMTPNELKYTPIVKMCLTLIFAIQ' A
#
# COMPACT_ATOMS: atom_id res chain seq x y z
N MET A 1 9.63 6.22 -19.17
CA MET A 1 8.92 5.30 -18.24
C MET A 1 7.44 5.45 -18.48
N SER A 2 6.74 4.37 -18.85
CA SER A 2 5.28 4.35 -18.90
C SER A 2 4.72 4.34 -17.47
N PRO A 3 3.60 5.01 -17.21
CA PRO A 3 2.96 4.95 -15.89
C PRO A 3 2.58 3.48 -15.58
N PRO A 4 2.65 3.06 -14.31
CA PRO A 4 2.16 1.74 -13.92
C PRO A 4 0.68 1.63 -14.27
N VAL A 5 0.31 0.55 -14.96
CA VAL A 5 -1.08 0.30 -15.36
C VAL A 5 -1.80 -0.32 -14.18
N LEU A 6 -2.85 0.36 -13.70
CA LEU A 6 -3.74 -0.17 -12.68
C LEU A 6 -4.76 -1.11 -13.33
N ALA A 7 -4.99 -2.25 -12.69
CA ALA A 7 -6.05 -3.16 -13.09
C ALA A 7 -7.38 -2.79 -12.43
N ALA A 8 -8.48 -3.14 -13.07
CA ALA A 8 -9.79 -3.07 -12.45
C ALA A 8 -9.94 -4.17 -11.37
N PRO A 9 -10.60 -3.89 -10.24
CA PRO A 9 -10.86 -4.90 -9.23
C PRO A 9 -11.81 -5.98 -9.76
N ILE A 10 -11.48 -7.24 -9.47
CA ILE A 10 -12.29 -8.42 -9.78
C ILE A 10 -13.15 -8.75 -8.56
N GLN A 11 -14.47 -8.69 -8.74
CA GLN A 11 -15.43 -8.98 -7.68
C GLN A 11 -15.30 -10.44 -7.21
N GLY A 12 -15.35 -10.66 -5.90
CA GLY A 12 -15.27 -12.00 -5.29
C GLY A 12 -13.86 -12.58 -5.19
N LYS A 13 -12.84 -11.92 -5.74
CA LYS A 13 -11.45 -12.35 -5.61
C LYS A 13 -10.78 -11.71 -4.39
N GLN A 14 -9.91 -12.48 -3.71
CA GLN A 14 -9.19 -12.01 -2.53
C GLN A 14 -8.32 -10.79 -2.87
N LEU A 15 -8.41 -9.76 -2.02
CA LEU A 15 -7.54 -8.59 -2.05
C LEU A 15 -6.26 -8.87 -1.25
N ILE A 16 -5.14 -8.40 -1.77
CA ILE A 16 -3.82 -8.47 -1.14
C ILE A 16 -3.38 -7.04 -0.85
N LEU A 17 -3.11 -6.75 0.43
CA LEU A 17 -2.64 -5.43 0.86
C LEU A 17 -1.16 -5.52 1.25
N HIS A 18 -0.31 -4.87 0.47
CA HIS A 18 1.10 -4.68 0.81
C HIS A 18 1.27 -3.32 1.48
N VAL A 19 2.00 -3.27 2.58
CA VAL A 19 2.31 -2.03 3.32
C VAL A 19 3.82 -1.84 3.42
N ALA A 20 4.25 -0.59 3.32
CA ALA A 20 5.66 -0.23 3.44
C ALA A 20 5.83 1.10 4.18
N ALA A 21 6.80 1.13 5.09
CA ALA A 21 7.24 2.34 5.76
C ALA A 21 8.70 2.62 5.38
N HIS A 22 8.93 3.80 4.79
CA HIS A 22 10.25 4.38 4.55
C HIS A 22 10.54 5.44 5.62
N GLU A 23 11.75 6.01 5.64
CA GLU A 23 12.15 7.00 6.65
C GLU A 23 11.19 8.19 6.76
N GLN A 24 10.62 8.65 5.64
CA GLN A 24 9.79 9.86 5.55
C GLN A 24 8.38 9.63 4.98
N LEU A 25 8.13 8.45 4.42
CA LEU A 25 6.92 8.13 3.68
C LEU A 25 6.37 6.82 4.20
N VAL A 26 5.05 6.74 4.25
CA VAL A 26 4.34 5.48 4.41
C VAL A 26 3.49 5.26 3.17
N GLY A 27 3.31 4.01 2.78
CA GLY A 27 2.53 3.68 1.60
C GLY A 27 1.99 2.27 1.63
N ALA A 28 0.98 2.06 0.80
CA ALA A 28 0.36 0.77 0.62
C ALA A 28 0.02 0.53 -0.85
N LEU A 29 -0.02 -0.74 -1.22
CA LEU A 29 -0.44 -1.22 -2.52
C LEU A 29 -1.57 -2.23 -2.30
N LEU A 30 -2.72 -1.93 -2.89
CA LEU A 30 -3.81 -2.89 -2.99
C LEU A 30 -3.67 -3.64 -4.30
N ALA A 31 -3.59 -4.96 -4.24
CA ALA A 31 -3.42 -5.84 -5.38
C ALA A 31 -4.42 -7.00 -5.37
N GLN A 32 -4.59 -7.64 -6.52
CA GLN A 32 -5.25 -8.93 -6.65
C GLN A 32 -4.42 -9.81 -7.56
N GLU A 33 -4.38 -11.11 -7.29
CA GLU A 33 -3.89 -12.04 -8.29
C GLU A 33 -4.79 -12.00 -9.54
N ASN A 34 -4.25 -12.21 -10.72
CA ASN A 34 -4.99 -12.37 -11.97
C ASN A 34 -5.24 -13.86 -12.26
N GLU A 35 -5.80 -14.19 -13.42
CA GLU A 35 -6.06 -15.59 -13.81
C GLU A 35 -4.78 -16.40 -14.02
N GLU A 36 -3.65 -15.73 -14.26
CA GLU A 36 -2.32 -16.34 -14.39
C GLU A 36 -1.60 -16.50 -13.05
N GLY A 37 -2.23 -16.14 -11.92
CA GLY A 37 -1.61 -16.16 -10.60
C GLY A 37 -0.60 -15.04 -10.34
N LYS A 38 -0.60 -13.96 -11.14
CA LYS A 38 0.26 -12.79 -10.93
C LYS A 38 -0.49 -11.69 -10.21
N GLU A 39 0.15 -11.03 -9.25
CA GLU A 39 -0.43 -9.85 -8.59
C GLU A 39 -0.48 -8.65 -9.53
N ASN A 40 -1.69 -8.14 -9.75
CA ASN A 40 -1.95 -6.89 -10.43
C ASN A 40 -2.25 -5.79 -9.40
N ALA A 41 -1.57 -4.65 -9.55
CA ALA A 41 -1.84 -3.46 -8.77
C ALA A 41 -3.23 -2.90 -9.10
N LEU A 42 -4.06 -2.67 -8.09
CA LEU A 42 -5.35 -1.98 -8.20
C LEU A 42 -5.21 -0.51 -7.83
N TYR A 43 -4.56 -0.23 -6.70
CA TYR A 43 -4.40 1.11 -6.15
C TYR A 43 -3.09 1.26 -5.39
N TYR A 44 -2.48 2.45 -5.49
CA TYR A 44 -1.35 2.87 -4.66
C TYR A 44 -1.79 3.99 -3.72
N LEU A 45 -1.46 3.84 -2.44
CA LEU A 45 -1.66 4.86 -1.42
C LEU A 45 -0.28 5.28 -0.90
N SER A 46 -0.07 6.59 -0.73
CA SER A 46 1.13 7.08 -0.06
C SER A 46 0.86 8.38 0.68
N LYS A 47 1.57 8.56 1.80
CA LYS A 47 1.48 9.74 2.65
C LYS A 47 2.86 10.11 3.16
N ARG A 48 3.18 11.40 3.12
CA ARG A 48 4.34 11.95 3.86
C ARG A 48 4.03 11.97 5.34
N MET A 49 4.95 11.42 6.13
CA MET A 49 4.87 11.50 7.58
C MET A 49 5.10 12.94 8.05
N THR A 50 4.31 13.37 9.02
CA THR A 50 4.49 14.63 9.74
C THR A 50 5.74 14.58 10.63
N PRO A 51 6.30 15.72 11.05
CA PRO A 51 7.49 15.75 11.91
C PRO A 51 7.36 14.95 13.22
N ASN A 52 6.13 14.76 13.72
CA ASN A 52 5.87 13.93 14.89
C ASN A 52 5.90 12.44 14.54
N GLU A 53 5.26 12.05 13.43
CA GLU A 53 5.24 10.67 12.94
C GLU A 53 6.65 10.17 12.53
N LEU A 54 7.54 11.08 12.08
CA LEU A 54 8.93 10.74 11.76
C LEU A 54 9.71 10.21 12.97
N LYS A 55 9.33 10.59 14.18
CA LYS A 55 9.98 10.18 15.44
C LYS A 55 9.52 8.81 15.93
N TYR A 56 8.51 8.22 15.30
CA TYR A 56 8.01 6.90 15.67
C TYR A 56 9.05 5.81 15.41
N THR A 57 8.99 4.75 16.22
CA THR A 57 9.80 3.55 16.01
C THR A 57 9.38 2.86 14.71
N PRO A 58 10.25 2.04 14.08
CA PRO A 58 9.93 1.36 12.83
C PRO A 58 8.62 0.54 12.90
N ILE A 59 8.37 -0.14 14.03
CA ILE A 59 7.14 -0.92 14.22
C ILE A 59 5.89 -0.04 14.29
N VAL A 60 5.96 1.11 14.97
CA VAL A 60 4.86 2.07 15.04
C VAL A 60 4.61 2.72 13.69
N LYS A 61 5.66 3.00 12.89
CA LYS A 61 5.52 3.48 11.51
C LYS A 61 4.81 2.45 10.62
N MET A 62 5.08 1.16 10.83
CA MET A 62 4.37 0.09 10.12
C MET A 62 2.88 0.04 10.53
N CYS A 63 2.57 0.13 11.82
CA CYS A 63 1.19 0.22 12.30
C CYS A 63 0.46 1.46 11.74
N LEU A 64 1.12 2.61 11.71
CA LEU A 64 0.60 3.84 11.09
C LEU A 64 0.27 3.62 9.61
N THR A 65 1.15 2.93 8.87
CA THR A 65 0.93 2.61 7.46
C THR A 65 -0.31 1.74 7.27
N LEU A 66 -0.47 0.72 8.12
CA LEU A 66 -1.62 -0.17 8.07
C LEU A 66 -2.93 0.58 8.36
N ILE A 67 -2.96 1.42 9.40
CA ILE A 67 -4.13 2.24 9.74
C ILE A 67 -4.46 3.20 8.59
N PHE A 68 -3.44 3.87 8.02
CA PHE A 68 -3.61 4.76 6.89
C PHE A 68 -4.18 4.05 5.64
N ALA A 69 -3.83 2.78 5.43
CA ALA A 69 -4.29 2.03 4.27
C ALA A 69 -5.76 1.55 4.34
N ILE A 70 -6.35 1.51 5.55
CA ILE A 70 -7.71 1.00 5.79
C ILE A 70 -8.72 2.08 6.18
N GLN A 71 -8.27 3.32 6.39
CA GLN A 71 -9.12 4.49 6.67
C GLN A 71 -9.62 5.13 5.39
#